data_AF-A0A9E4JND5-F1
#
_entry.id   AF-A0A9E4JND5-F1
#
_cell.length_a   1.000
_cell.length_b   1.000
_cell.length_c   1.000
_cell.angle_alpha   90.00
_cell.angle_beta   90.00
_cell.angle_gamma   90.00
#
_symmetry.space_group_name_H-M   'P 1'
#
loop_
_entity.id
_entity.type
_entity.pdbx_description
1 polymer ?
#
loop_
_entity_poly.entity_id
_entity_poly.type
_entity_poly.pdbx_seq_one_letter_code
_entity_poly.pdbx_strand_id
1 'polypeptide(L)'
;MRRTTVKLAAFALYFILMNLGFSAKADTVKVRCDFYPKGEDKASASEVCTFSQRQGNISIQRQNGTRYELSPVGDEPGNFKDKSGEAVYRQSGLGDRGSIFRMSEESIYIYWDTAPFPSGEDPNTMCNPAEEPC
;
A
#
# COMPACT_ATOMS: atom_id res chain seq x y z
N MET A 1 -20.20 56.39 -34.81
CA MET A 1 -20.21 55.91 -33.41
C MET A 1 -21.13 54.69 -33.30
N ARG A 2 -20.60 53.46 -33.22
CA ARG A 2 -21.21 52.33 -32.48
C ARG A 2 -20.23 51.15 -32.43
N ARG A 3 -20.06 50.65 -31.21
CA ARG A 3 -18.93 49.88 -30.70
C ARG A 3 -19.04 48.40 -31.08
N THR A 4 -17.91 47.84 -31.53
CA THR A 4 -17.63 46.40 -31.60
C THR A 4 -17.65 45.80 -30.18
N THR A 5 -18.35 44.68 -29.98
CA THR A 5 -18.25 43.88 -28.75
C THR A 5 -17.98 42.43 -29.09
N VAL A 6 -16.73 42.05 -28.86
CA VAL A 6 -16.17 40.70 -28.96
C VAL A 6 -16.78 39.85 -27.84
N LYS A 7 -17.47 38.75 -28.18
CA LYS A 7 -17.89 37.72 -27.21
C LYS A 7 -16.83 36.61 -27.11
N LEU A 8 -15.65 36.94 -26.59
CA LEU A 8 -14.65 35.98 -26.12
C LEU A 8 -14.58 36.06 -24.59
N ALA A 9 -15.47 35.37 -23.87
CA ALA A 9 -15.36 35.30 -22.41
C ALA A 9 -16.23 34.20 -21.76
N ALA A 10 -16.35 33.01 -22.36
CA ALA A 10 -17.19 31.95 -21.76
C ALA A 10 -16.59 30.54 -21.70
N PHE A 11 -15.38 30.31 -22.23
CA PHE A 11 -14.76 28.97 -22.19
C PHE A 11 -13.58 28.84 -21.22
N ALA A 12 -13.11 29.94 -20.63
CA ALA A 12 -11.94 29.92 -19.73
C ALA A 12 -12.26 29.51 -18.28
N LEU A 13 -13.54 29.37 -17.90
CA LEU A 13 -13.94 29.17 -16.50
C LEU A 13 -14.36 27.74 -16.13
N TYR A 14 -14.18 26.75 -17.01
CA TYR A 14 -14.59 25.36 -16.73
C TYR A 14 -13.41 24.41 -16.43
N PHE A 15 -12.16 24.82 -16.68
CA PHE A 15 -10.99 23.94 -16.51
C PHE A 15 -10.30 24.02 -15.14
N ILE A 16 -10.83 24.77 -14.17
CA ILE A 16 -10.17 24.96 -12.86
C ILE A 16 -10.58 23.90 -11.82
N LEU A 17 -11.62 23.10 -12.06
CA LEU A 17 -12.17 22.17 -11.04
C LEU A 17 -11.63 20.73 -11.06
N MET A 18 -10.70 20.36 -11.96
CA MET A 18 -10.19 18.97 -12.05
C MET A 18 -8.92 18.68 -11.24
N ASN A 19 -8.44 19.59 -10.40
CA ASN A 19 -7.30 19.34 -9.49
C ASN A 19 -7.74 19.12 -8.03
N LEU A 20 -8.89 18.47 -7.81
CA LEU A 20 -9.10 17.77 -6.56
C LEU A 20 -8.22 16.52 -6.60
N GLY A 21 -6.94 16.69 -6.30
CA GLY A 21 -6.04 15.59 -6.03
C GLY A 21 -6.64 14.79 -4.89
N PHE A 22 -7.23 13.64 -5.20
CA PHE A 22 -7.59 12.66 -4.19
C PHE A 22 -6.31 12.40 -3.40
N SER A 23 -6.31 12.73 -2.11
CA SER A 23 -5.32 12.17 -1.19
C SER A 23 -5.51 10.66 -1.26
N ALA A 24 -4.75 10.00 -2.12
CA ALA A 24 -4.58 8.56 -2.06
C ALA A 24 -4.07 8.30 -0.65
N LYS A 25 -4.92 7.68 0.19
CA LYS A 25 -4.54 7.23 1.52
C LYS A 25 -3.29 6.38 1.32
N ALA A 26 -2.15 6.91 1.76
CA ALA A 26 -0.92 6.17 1.79
C ALA A 26 -1.08 5.17 2.93
N ASP A 27 -1.64 4.00 2.63
CA ASP A 27 -1.90 2.96 3.62
C ASP A 27 -0.57 2.32 3.97
N THR A 28 0.18 2.99 4.84
CA THR A 28 1.34 2.44 5.53
C THR A 28 0.85 1.85 6.85
N VAL A 29 1.01 0.54 7.01
CA VAL A 29 0.44 -0.20 8.13
C VAL A 29 1.37 -1.35 8.55
N LYS A 30 1.36 -1.66 9.85
CA LYS A 30 2.02 -2.85 10.39
C LYS A 30 1.14 -4.05 10.14
N VAL A 31 1.71 -5.10 9.58
CA VAL A 31 0.99 -6.32 9.19
C VAL A 31 1.83 -7.54 9.57
N ARG A 32 1.21 -8.71 9.70
CA ARG A 32 1.98 -9.96 9.76
C ARG A 32 2.40 -10.35 8.35
N CYS A 33 3.68 -10.65 8.16
CA CYS A 33 4.21 -11.29 6.96
C CYS A 33 4.64 -12.72 7.30
N ASP A 34 4.18 -13.68 6.51
CA ASP A 34 4.73 -15.04 6.47
C ASP A 34 5.46 -15.24 5.13
N PHE A 35 6.72 -15.69 5.18
CA PHE A 35 7.60 -15.87 4.03
C PHE A 35 7.73 -17.35 3.69
N TYR A 36 7.36 -17.75 2.48
CA TYR A 36 7.39 -19.13 2.01
C TYR A 36 8.40 -19.25 0.88
N PRO A 37 9.52 -19.97 1.05
CA PRO A 37 10.41 -20.26 -0.07
C PRO A 37 9.66 -21.00 -1.19
N LYS A 38 10.15 -20.86 -2.43
CA LYS A 38 9.55 -21.51 -3.59
C LYS A 38 9.42 -23.02 -3.40
N GLY A 39 8.20 -23.52 -3.54
CA GLY A 39 7.88 -24.95 -3.44
C GLY A 39 7.64 -25.46 -2.03
N GLU A 40 7.85 -24.63 -1.01
CA GLU A 40 7.63 -25.00 0.39
C GLU A 40 6.17 -24.74 0.83
N ASP A 41 5.66 -25.61 1.70
CA ASP A 41 4.34 -25.51 2.32
C ASP A 41 4.38 -24.87 3.72
N LYS A 42 5.58 -24.56 4.22
CA LYS A 42 5.82 -23.93 5.51
C LYS A 42 6.53 -22.59 5.36
N ALA A 43 6.13 -21.64 6.20
CA ALA A 43 6.83 -20.37 6.29
C ALA A 43 8.23 -20.60 6.87
N SER A 44 9.25 -20.06 6.21
CA SER A 44 10.62 -19.99 6.74
C SER A 44 10.77 -18.90 7.80
N ALA A 45 9.90 -17.89 7.76
CA ALA A 45 9.82 -16.82 8.75
C ALA A 45 8.39 -16.26 8.84
N SER A 46 8.01 -15.87 10.06
CA SER A 46 6.81 -15.09 10.35
C SER A 46 7.22 -13.92 11.24
N GLU A 47 6.83 -12.70 10.87
CA GLU A 47 7.22 -11.47 11.57
C GLU A 47 6.23 -10.32 11.32
N VAL A 48 6.29 -9.27 12.15
CA VAL A 48 5.62 -8.00 11.84
C VAL A 48 6.45 -7.23 10.83
N CYS A 49 5.87 -6.93 9.67
CA CYS A 49 6.47 -6.13 8.62
C CYS A 49 5.68 -4.83 8.42
N THR A 50 6.25 -3.89 7.67
CA THR A 50 5.57 -2.64 7.28
C THR A 50 5.16 -2.75 5.83
N PHE A 51 3.86 -2.76 5.58
CA PHE A 51 3.28 -2.67 4.25
C PHE A 51 2.99 -1.21 3.92
N SER A 52 3.24 -0.79 2.68
CA SER A 52 2.85 0.53 2.19
C SER A 52 2.42 0.44 0.73
N GLN A 53 1.29 1.03 0.38
CA GLN A 53 0.88 1.24 -1.02
C GLN A 53 0.71 2.73 -1.33
N ARG A 54 1.45 3.25 -2.32
CA ARG A 54 1.41 4.67 -2.71
C ARG A 54 1.57 4.81 -4.21
N GLN A 55 0.63 5.52 -4.86
CA GLN A 55 0.64 5.76 -6.31
C GLN A 55 0.84 4.46 -7.12
N GLY A 56 0.15 3.39 -6.70
CA GLY A 56 0.25 2.06 -7.31
C GLY A 56 1.50 1.25 -6.93
N ASN A 57 2.56 1.87 -6.40
CA ASN A 57 3.75 1.16 -5.92
C ASN A 57 3.50 0.54 -4.55
N ILE A 58 4.10 -0.63 -4.30
CA ILE A 58 4.02 -1.33 -3.02
C ILE A 58 5.43 -1.48 -2.43
N SER A 59 5.58 -1.19 -1.14
CA SER A 59 6.78 -1.54 -0.38
C SER A 59 6.41 -2.48 0.76
N ILE A 60 7.17 -3.58 0.92
CA ILE A 60 7.08 -4.47 2.07
C ILE A 60 8.43 -4.43 2.77
N GLN A 61 8.47 -3.93 4.00
CA GLN A 61 9.70 -3.81 4.77
C GLN A 61 9.71 -4.75 5.97
N ARG A 62 10.69 -5.64 5.98
CA ARG A 62 10.99 -6.58 7.06
C ARG A 62 11.65 -5.89 8.24
N GLN A 63 11.65 -6.54 9.40
CA GLN A 63 12.31 -5.98 10.61
C GLN A 63 13.82 -5.95 10.47
N ASN A 64 14.40 -6.91 9.74
CA ASN A 64 15.83 -7.00 9.49
C ASN A 64 16.35 -5.97 8.46
N GLY A 65 15.48 -5.06 7.97
CA GLY A 65 15.82 -4.03 7.00
C GLY A 65 15.65 -4.44 5.53
N THR A 66 15.46 -5.74 5.23
CA THR A 66 15.14 -6.20 3.86
C THR A 66 13.86 -5.54 3.38
N ARG A 67 13.87 -5.09 2.11
CA ARG A 67 12.75 -4.35 1.52
C ARG A 67 12.43 -4.82 0.11
N TYR A 68 11.18 -5.20 -0.08
CA TYR A 68 10.61 -5.48 -1.39
C TYR A 68 9.98 -4.18 -1.90
N GLU A 69 10.41 -3.72 -3.07
CA GLU A 69 9.79 -2.59 -3.77
C GLU A 69 9.18 -3.13 -5.06
N LEU A 70 7.88 -2.93 -5.23
CA LEU A 70 7.10 -3.48 -6.32
C LEU A 70 6.47 -2.34 -7.10
N SER A 71 6.79 -2.28 -8.39
CA SER A 71 6.24 -1.30 -9.32
C SER A 71 5.13 -1.91 -10.17
N PRO A 72 3.97 -1.25 -10.32
CA PRO A 72 2.85 -1.80 -11.08
C PRO A 72 3.21 -1.95 -12.56
N VAL A 73 2.61 -2.94 -13.22
CA VAL A 73 2.78 -3.19 -14.66
C VAL A 73 1.43 -3.12 -15.36
N GLY A 74 1.32 -2.20 -16.32
CA GLY A 74 0.07 -1.98 -17.06
C GLY A 74 -1.02 -1.38 -16.18
N ASP A 75 -2.25 -1.42 -16.69
CA ASP A 75 -3.43 -0.84 -16.03
C ASP A 75 -4.21 -1.86 -15.20
N GLU A 76 -3.89 -3.15 -15.33
CA GLU A 76 -4.56 -4.22 -14.58
C GLU A 76 -3.98 -4.34 -13.16
N PRO A 77 -4.84 -4.28 -12.12
CA PRO A 77 -4.38 -4.44 -10.75
C PRO A 77 -3.77 -5.82 -10.49
N GLY A 78 -2.75 -5.86 -9.64
CA GLY A 78 -2.18 -7.11 -9.15
C GLY A 78 -0.92 -7.58 -9.88
N ASN A 79 -0.55 -6.92 -10.97
CA ASN A 79 0.67 -7.21 -11.72
C ASN A 79 1.76 -6.21 -11.36
N PHE A 80 2.92 -6.71 -10.93
CA PHE A 80 4.05 -5.89 -10.52
C PHE A 80 5.38 -6.44 -11.06
N LYS A 81 6.41 -5.61 -10.97
CA LYS A 81 7.82 -6.01 -11.06
C LYS A 81 8.55 -5.62 -9.79
N ASP A 82 9.49 -6.45 -9.37
CA ASP A 82 10.43 -6.09 -8.32
C ASP A 82 11.60 -5.22 -8.86
N LYS A 83 12.56 -4.91 -7.98
CA LYS A 83 13.76 -4.13 -8.35
C LYS A 83 14.64 -4.79 -9.41
N SER A 84 14.61 -6.11 -9.52
CA SER A 84 15.35 -6.88 -10.52
C SER A 84 14.59 -6.95 -11.85
N GLY A 85 13.35 -6.46 -11.90
CA GLY A 85 12.48 -6.52 -13.06
C GLY A 85 11.70 -7.84 -13.17
N GLU A 86 11.78 -8.70 -12.16
CA GLU A 86 11.09 -9.98 -12.12
C GLU A 86 9.61 -9.78 -11.78
N ALA A 87 8.76 -10.62 -12.37
CA ALA A 87 7.32 -10.51 -12.18
C ALA A 87 6.90 -10.87 -10.76
N VAL A 88 6.00 -10.07 -10.19
CA VAL A 88 5.37 -10.32 -8.90
C VAL A 88 3.86 -10.21 -9.06
N TYR A 89 3.14 -11.22 -8.59
CA TYR A 89 1.68 -11.29 -8.72
C TYR A 89 1.02 -11.19 -7.35
N ARG A 90 0.13 -10.20 -7.19
CA ARG A 90 -0.76 -10.12 -6.03
C ARG A 90 -1.98 -10.98 -6.29
N GLN A 91 -2.18 -12.00 -5.46
CA GLN A 91 -3.27 -12.95 -5.56
C GLN A 91 -4.24 -12.83 -4.38
N SER A 92 -5.51 -13.09 -4.66
CA SER A 92 -6.49 -13.46 -3.65
C SER A 92 -6.19 -14.85 -3.10
N GLY A 93 -6.69 -15.15 -1.90
CA GLY A 93 -6.52 -16.47 -1.28
C GLY A 93 -6.66 -16.43 0.24
N LEU A 94 -6.55 -15.24 0.84
CA LEU A 94 -6.74 -15.03 2.27
C LEU A 94 -8.10 -14.40 2.61
N GLY A 95 -8.94 -14.10 1.61
CA GLY A 95 -10.16 -13.32 1.77
C GLY A 95 -9.84 -11.92 2.32
N ASP A 96 -10.70 -11.44 3.21
CA ASP A 96 -10.54 -10.12 3.84
C ASP A 96 -9.41 -10.08 4.88
N ARG A 97 -8.76 -11.21 5.16
CA ARG A 97 -7.68 -11.28 6.14
C ARG A 97 -6.35 -10.76 5.61
N GLY A 98 -6.17 -10.67 4.30
CA GLY A 98 -4.83 -10.47 3.76
C GLY A 98 -4.67 -10.45 2.24
N SER A 99 -3.43 -10.54 1.80
CA SER A 99 -3.04 -10.65 0.39
C SER A 99 -1.81 -11.53 0.23
N ILE A 100 -1.68 -12.17 -0.93
CA ILE A 100 -0.54 -13.03 -1.24
C ILE A 100 0.26 -12.39 -2.37
N PHE A 101 1.57 -12.24 -2.19
CA PHE A 101 2.49 -11.79 -3.23
C PHE A 101 3.35 -12.98 -3.66
N ARG A 102 3.19 -13.42 -4.91
CA ARG A 102 3.98 -14.50 -5.50
C ARG A 102 5.14 -13.88 -6.27
N MET A 103 6.36 -14.17 -5.81
CA MET A 103 7.61 -13.79 -6.45
C MET A 103 8.26 -15.01 -7.11
N SER A 104 9.40 -14.82 -7.77
CA SER A 104 10.17 -15.87 -8.44
C SER A 104 10.67 -16.96 -7.48
N GLU A 105 11.22 -16.54 -6.34
CA GLU A 105 11.93 -17.40 -5.39
C GLU A 105 11.22 -17.59 -4.03
N GLU A 106 10.19 -16.79 -3.77
CA GLU A 106 9.38 -16.92 -2.55
C GLU A 106 7.95 -16.39 -2.75
N SER A 107 7.12 -16.63 -1.75
CA SER A 107 5.79 -16.03 -1.61
C SER A 107 5.68 -15.32 -0.28
N ILE A 108 5.10 -14.13 -0.27
CA ILE A 108 4.85 -13.35 0.94
C ILE A 108 3.36 -13.32 1.19
N TYR A 109 2.93 -13.87 2.32
CA TYR A 109 1.55 -13.84 2.77
C TYR A 109 1.42 -12.71 3.78
N ILE A 110 0.69 -11.67 3.41
CA ILE A 110 0.39 -10.53 4.27
C ILE A 110 -0.96 -10.74 4.92
N TYR A 111 -1.01 -10.62 6.24
CA TYR A 111 -2.25 -10.58 7.02
C TYR A 111 -2.40 -9.22 7.67
N TRP A 112 -3.58 -8.60 7.54
CA TRP A 112 -3.84 -7.25 8.05
C TRP A 112 -3.84 -7.17 9.58
N ASP A 113 -4.03 -8.32 10.24
CA ASP A 113 -3.82 -8.50 11.67
C ASP A 113 -2.36 -8.91 11.95
N THR A 114 -1.76 -8.34 13.00
CA THR A 114 -0.41 -8.66 13.46
C THR A 114 -0.36 -9.86 14.40
N ALA A 115 -1.48 -10.44 14.84
CA ALA A 115 -1.48 -11.61 15.71
C ALA A 115 -0.64 -12.78 15.13
N PRO A 116 0.06 -13.58 15.95
CA PRO A 116 0.11 -13.52 17.42
C PRO A 116 1.15 -12.54 17.95
N PHE A 117 1.77 -11.71 17.09
CA PHE A 117 2.73 -10.73 17.55
C PHE A 117 2.00 -9.67 18.39
N PRO A 118 2.57 -9.26 19.53
CA PRO A 118 2.00 -8.19 20.31
C PRO A 118 1.85 -6.96 19.41
N SER A 119 0.71 -6.28 19.50
CA SER A 119 0.56 -4.97 18.90
C SER A 119 1.72 -4.13 19.42
N GLY A 120 2.55 -3.61 18.51
CA GLY A 120 3.55 -2.62 18.85
C GLY A 120 2.88 -1.29 19.20
N GLU A 121 1.91 -1.31 20.13
CA GLU A 121 1.45 -0.12 20.83
C GLU A 121 2.70 0.51 21.43
N ASP A 122 3.03 1.69 20.91
CA ASP A 122 3.94 2.59 21.58
C ASP A 122 3.42 2.75 23.02
N PRO A 123 4.22 2.48 24.06
CA PRO A 123 3.81 2.72 25.44
C PRO A 123 3.46 4.21 25.70
N ASN A 124 3.74 5.13 24.77
CA ASN A 124 3.27 6.52 24.79
C ASN A 124 1.91 6.75 24.09
N THR A 125 1.23 5.72 23.59
CA THR A 125 -0.17 5.79 23.11
C THR A 125 -1.17 5.48 24.22
N MET A 126 -0.82 5.76 25.48
CA MET A 126 -1.75 5.76 26.61
C MET A 126 -2.01 7.18 27.16
N CYS A 127 -2.26 8.13 26.26
CA CYS A 127 -2.95 9.37 26.62
C CYS A 127 -4.08 9.61 25.62
N ASN A 128 -5.23 8.98 25.85
CA ASN A 128 -6.47 9.45 25.27
C ASN A 128 -6.92 10.68 26.10
N PRO A 129 -6.93 11.91 25.56
CA PRO A 129 -7.32 13.10 26.32
C PRO A 129 -8.81 13.15 26.69
N ALA A 130 -9.60 12.13 26.34
CA ALA A 130 -11.01 12.02 26.71
C ALA A 130 -11.25 11.19 27.98
N GLU A 131 -10.27 10.45 28.49
CA GLU A 131 -10.43 9.58 29.66
C GLU A 131 -9.18 9.68 30.55
N GLU A 132 -9.25 10.55 31.57
CA GLU A 132 -8.23 10.74 32.61
C GLU A 132 -8.54 9.94 33.90
N PRO A 133 -7.53 9.64 34.74
CA PRO A 133 -6.10 9.92 34.54
C PRO A 133 -5.23 8.63 34.46
N CYS A 134 -4.03 8.80 33.88
CA CYS A 134 -2.98 7.80 33.74
C CYS A 134 -2.69 7.00 35.02
#